data_AF-A0AA92UNH1-F1
#
_entry.id   AF-A0AA92UNH1-F1
#
_cell.length_a   1.000
_cell.length_b   1.000
_cell.length_c   1.000
_cell.angle_alpha   90.00
_cell.angle_beta   90.00
_cell.angle_gamma   90.00
#
_symmetry.space_group_name_H-M   'P 1'
#
loop_
_entity.id
_entity.type
_entity.pdbx_description
1 polymer ?
#
loop_
_entity_poly.entity_id
_entity_poly.type
_entity_poly.pdbx_seq_one_letter_code
_entity_poly.pdbx_strand_id
1 'polypeptide(L)'
;MQNYGDKVQAWNVASNLIEDLFYSLKSSENMGATDEFYPNDYLDENWVADVCKEIHSKKADAKLFYSEENLLANAEKTEAAINYIKQWNEAGAQIEGIDVKLDVPYNSSSVAEAKANIDNLLATLKASGLEIRLSDMNVYLADANGTVADQSKATFEDYKAMAELYAYILNKAQDVLGDKLYGVSFSTINQGTTGVGLWNHFNRLPTYVGVVNGLQKTEIKW
;
A
#
# COMPACT_ATOMS: atom_id res chain seq x y z
N MET A 1 -14.15 18.17 -1.51
CA MET A 1 -13.26 18.83 -0.53
C MET A 1 -13.92 19.93 0.29
N GLN A 2 -14.64 20.90 -0.29
CA GLN A 2 -15.28 22.00 0.49
C GLN A 2 -16.13 21.51 1.68
N ASN A 3 -16.81 20.36 1.52
CA ASN A 3 -17.63 19.76 2.58
C ASN A 3 -16.83 19.12 3.73
N TYR A 4 -15.53 18.90 3.56
CA TYR A 4 -14.66 18.28 4.58
C TYR A 4 -13.88 19.31 5.40
N GLY A 5 -13.82 20.57 4.94
CA GLY A 5 -13.09 21.66 5.61
C GLY A 5 -11.68 21.25 6.01
N ASP A 6 -11.30 21.53 7.26
CA ASP A 6 -9.97 21.23 7.81
C ASP A 6 -9.86 19.83 8.43
N LYS A 7 -10.92 19.00 8.35
CA LYS A 7 -10.93 17.65 8.95
C LYS A 7 -10.13 16.64 8.15
N VAL A 8 -9.95 16.86 6.85
CA VAL A 8 -9.19 15.98 5.96
C VAL A 8 -8.07 16.80 5.33
N GLN A 9 -6.86 16.57 5.80
CA GLN A 9 -5.67 17.30 5.37
C GLN A 9 -4.95 16.62 4.21
N ALA A 10 -5.22 15.34 3.96
CA ALA A 10 -4.50 14.59 2.96
C ALA A 10 -5.39 13.61 2.18
N TRP A 11 -5.08 13.47 0.89
CA TRP A 11 -5.95 12.84 -0.11
C TRP A 11 -5.16 11.92 -1.02
N ASN A 12 -5.72 10.76 -1.34
CA ASN A 12 -5.30 10.00 -2.51
C ASN A 12 -6.02 10.59 -3.72
N VAL A 13 -5.29 11.18 -4.66
CA VAL A 13 -5.86 11.92 -5.80
C VAL A 13 -6.34 11.03 -6.92
N ALA A 14 -5.66 9.90 -7.10
CA ALA A 14 -5.99 8.85 -8.02
C ALA A 14 -5.48 7.51 -7.45
N SER A 15 -5.98 6.40 -7.96
CA SER A 15 -5.60 5.08 -7.47
C SER A 15 -5.62 4.02 -8.57
N ASN A 16 -4.68 3.07 -8.48
CA ASN A 16 -4.64 1.84 -9.29
C ASN A 16 -4.67 2.09 -10.81
N LEU A 17 -4.00 3.15 -11.27
CA LEU A 17 -4.00 3.55 -12.68
C LEU A 17 -3.00 2.76 -13.53
N ILE A 18 -2.08 2.00 -12.95
CA ILE A 18 -0.98 1.35 -13.68
C ILE A 18 -1.28 -0.14 -13.85
N GLU A 19 -1.14 -0.66 -15.08
CA GLU A 19 -1.25 -2.11 -15.32
C GLU A 19 0.02 -2.89 -14.95
N ASP A 20 -0.10 -4.20 -14.81
CA ASP A 20 0.91 -5.05 -14.15
C ASP A 20 2.00 -5.61 -15.08
N LEU A 21 1.85 -5.50 -16.41
CA LEU A 21 2.73 -6.13 -17.40
C LEU A 21 3.69 -5.14 -18.07
N PHE A 22 3.19 -4.03 -18.61
CA PHE A 22 3.99 -3.01 -19.29
C PHE A 22 4.12 -1.71 -18.50
N TYR A 23 3.49 -1.66 -17.31
CA TYR A 23 3.49 -0.52 -16.39
C TYR A 23 3.00 0.78 -17.02
N SER A 24 2.16 0.67 -18.03
CA SER A 24 1.49 1.80 -18.67
C SER A 24 0.24 2.20 -17.87
N LEU A 25 -0.27 3.41 -18.12
CA LEU A 25 -1.57 3.80 -17.59
C LEU A 25 -2.67 2.92 -18.23
N LYS A 26 -3.57 2.38 -17.40
CA LYS A 26 -4.69 1.54 -17.81
C LYS A 26 -5.61 2.29 -18.78
N SER A 27 -5.98 1.64 -19.86
CA SER A 27 -6.87 2.11 -20.93
C SER A 27 -7.69 0.94 -21.46
N SER A 28 -8.72 1.21 -22.24
CA SER A 28 -9.46 0.15 -22.93
C SER A 28 -8.63 -0.62 -23.97
N GLU A 29 -7.45 -0.11 -24.35
CA GLU A 29 -6.56 -0.77 -25.31
C GLU A 29 -5.64 -1.82 -24.67
N ASN A 30 -5.19 -1.57 -23.43
CA ASN A 30 -4.27 -2.47 -22.71
C ASN A 30 -4.96 -3.31 -21.63
N MET A 31 -6.22 -3.01 -21.31
CA MET A 31 -7.03 -3.79 -20.37
C MET A 31 -8.14 -4.57 -21.08
N GLY A 32 -8.37 -5.81 -20.65
CA GLY A 32 -9.37 -6.71 -21.24
C GLY A 32 -10.78 -6.62 -20.62
N ALA A 33 -10.94 -5.90 -19.51
CA ALA A 33 -12.22 -5.78 -18.82
C ALA A 33 -13.14 -4.78 -19.54
N THR A 34 -14.39 -5.18 -19.77
CA THR A 34 -15.40 -4.38 -20.51
C THR A 34 -16.33 -3.59 -19.60
N ASP A 35 -16.24 -3.82 -18.30
CA ASP A 35 -17.02 -3.21 -17.23
C ASP A 35 -16.21 -2.23 -16.37
N GLU A 36 -14.99 -1.90 -16.79
CA GLU A 36 -14.12 -0.92 -16.16
C GLU A 36 -14.18 0.43 -16.89
N PHE A 37 -14.00 1.51 -16.13
CA PHE A 37 -13.89 2.86 -16.66
C PHE A 37 -12.44 3.34 -16.55
N TYR A 38 -11.85 3.72 -17.68
CA TYR A 38 -10.48 4.24 -17.73
C TYR A 38 -10.50 5.74 -18.04
N PRO A 39 -10.14 6.61 -17.06
CA PRO A 39 -10.05 8.05 -17.32
C PRO A 39 -9.10 8.40 -18.48
N ASN A 40 -8.05 7.60 -18.70
CA ASN A 40 -7.03 7.82 -19.73
C ASN A 40 -7.57 7.65 -21.17
N ASP A 41 -8.73 7.01 -21.36
CA ASP A 41 -9.37 6.93 -22.67
C ASP A 41 -9.99 8.27 -23.10
N TYR A 42 -10.26 9.15 -22.13
CA TYR A 42 -11.03 10.37 -22.33
C TYR A 42 -10.28 11.65 -21.96
N LEU A 43 -9.22 11.53 -21.16
CA LEU A 43 -8.40 12.63 -20.65
C LEU A 43 -6.95 12.47 -21.12
N ASP A 44 -6.21 13.56 -21.19
CA ASP A 44 -4.78 13.50 -21.53
C ASP A 44 -3.93 12.84 -20.42
N GLU A 45 -2.69 12.47 -20.74
CA GLU A 45 -1.76 11.77 -19.85
C GLU A 45 -1.46 12.48 -18.52
N ASN A 46 -1.77 13.79 -18.42
CA ASN A 46 -1.51 14.62 -17.24
C ASN A 46 -2.79 15.02 -16.49
N TRP A 47 -3.93 14.38 -16.75
CA TRP A 47 -5.21 14.70 -16.07
C TRP A 47 -5.12 14.64 -14.54
N VAL A 48 -4.24 13.78 -14.00
CA VAL A 48 -3.98 13.71 -12.55
C VAL A 48 -3.43 15.04 -12.04
N ALA A 49 -2.54 15.69 -12.81
CA ALA A 49 -2.03 17.01 -12.47
C ALA A 49 -3.12 18.08 -12.49
N ASP A 50 -4.07 18.01 -13.43
CA ASP A 50 -5.19 18.94 -13.48
C ASP A 50 -6.15 18.76 -12.30
N VAL A 51 -6.42 17.52 -11.89
CA VAL A 51 -7.18 17.23 -10.66
C VAL A 51 -6.46 17.80 -9.44
N CYS A 52 -5.13 17.66 -9.35
CA CYS A 52 -4.36 18.21 -8.25
C CYS A 52 -4.39 19.74 -8.20
N LYS A 53 -4.24 20.42 -9.34
CA LYS A 53 -4.37 21.89 -9.43
C LYS A 53 -5.76 22.36 -8.97
N GLU A 54 -6.80 21.64 -9.37
CA GLU A 54 -8.18 21.93 -8.95
C GLU A 54 -8.41 21.62 -7.45
N ILE A 55 -7.64 20.68 -6.89
CA ILE A 55 -7.61 20.48 -5.46
C ILE A 55 -6.97 21.69 -4.78
N HIS A 56 -5.77 22.10 -5.18
CA HIS A 56 -5.07 23.22 -4.55
C HIS A 56 -5.80 24.55 -4.74
N SER A 57 -6.57 24.74 -5.81
CA SER A 57 -7.45 25.91 -5.99
C SER A 57 -8.52 26.03 -4.89
N LYS A 58 -8.94 24.91 -4.30
CA LYS A 58 -9.96 24.83 -3.24
C LYS A 58 -9.37 24.64 -1.84
N LYS A 59 -8.21 24.01 -1.73
CA LYS A 59 -7.48 23.75 -0.49
C LYS A 59 -5.98 23.76 -0.77
N ALA A 60 -5.38 24.95 -0.70
CA ALA A 60 -3.98 25.18 -1.07
C ALA A 60 -2.96 24.40 -0.22
N ASP A 61 -3.34 24.01 1.00
CA ASP A 61 -2.53 23.21 1.93
C ASP A 61 -2.87 21.70 1.90
N ALA A 62 -3.64 21.24 0.91
CA ALA A 62 -3.96 19.83 0.78
C ALA A 62 -2.70 19.01 0.44
N LYS A 63 -2.42 18.00 1.25
CA LYS A 63 -1.33 17.06 1.01
C LYS A 63 -1.79 15.90 0.13
N LEU A 64 -1.12 15.70 -0.99
CA LEU A 64 -1.59 14.81 -2.06
C LEU A 64 -0.72 13.56 -2.17
N PHE A 65 -1.38 12.42 -2.31
CA PHE A 65 -0.79 11.11 -2.51
C PHE A 65 -1.35 10.45 -3.77
N TYR A 66 -0.55 9.65 -4.46
CA TYR A 66 -1.02 8.68 -5.45
C TYR A 66 -1.06 7.28 -4.82
N SER A 67 -2.14 6.51 -5.00
CA SER A 67 -2.26 5.17 -4.42
C SER A 67 -2.12 4.07 -5.47
N GLU A 68 -1.38 3.01 -5.16
CA GLU A 68 -1.17 1.90 -6.09
C GLU A 68 -1.04 0.56 -5.37
N GLU A 69 -1.44 -0.49 -6.07
CA GLU A 69 -1.40 -1.88 -5.63
C GLU A 69 -0.39 -2.71 -6.43
N ASN A 70 -0.16 -3.95 -5.99
CA ASN A 70 0.75 -4.90 -6.62
C ASN A 70 2.21 -4.42 -6.71
N LEU A 71 2.66 -3.60 -5.75
CA LEU A 71 4.03 -3.06 -5.74
C LEU A 71 5.05 -3.97 -5.07
N LEU A 72 4.65 -4.78 -4.08
CA LEU A 72 5.57 -5.51 -3.19
C LEU A 72 6.60 -6.38 -3.93
N ALA A 73 6.15 -7.18 -4.89
CA ALA A 73 7.00 -8.07 -5.67
C ALA A 73 7.25 -7.55 -7.10
N ASN A 74 6.88 -6.30 -7.38
CA ASN A 74 6.98 -5.70 -8.71
C ASN A 74 7.78 -4.38 -8.64
N ALA A 75 9.10 -4.52 -8.66
CA ALA A 75 10.02 -3.39 -8.58
C ALA A 75 9.83 -2.42 -9.76
N GLU A 76 9.61 -2.96 -10.97
CA GLU A 76 9.41 -2.15 -12.18
C GLU A 76 8.11 -1.35 -12.09
N LYS A 77 7.01 -1.94 -11.60
CA LYS A 77 5.77 -1.20 -11.34
C LYS A 77 5.95 -0.13 -10.26
N THR A 78 6.73 -0.41 -9.23
CA THR A 78 7.05 0.58 -8.19
C THR A 78 7.80 1.77 -8.77
N GLU A 79 8.81 1.53 -9.61
CA GLU A 79 9.55 2.58 -10.31
C GLU A 79 8.64 3.35 -11.29
N ALA A 80 7.77 2.67 -12.02
CA ALA A 80 6.80 3.30 -12.90
C ALA A 80 5.85 4.23 -12.14
N ALA A 81 5.32 3.81 -10.99
CA ALA A 81 4.48 4.65 -10.13
C ALA A 81 5.21 5.92 -9.67
N ILE A 82 6.48 5.79 -9.25
CA ILE A 82 7.32 6.93 -8.88
C ILE A 82 7.55 7.86 -10.07
N ASN A 83 7.78 7.30 -11.27
CA ASN A 83 7.99 8.07 -12.49
C ASN A 83 6.73 8.82 -12.93
N TYR A 84 5.54 8.23 -12.81
CA TYR A 84 4.29 8.94 -13.08
C TYR A 84 4.04 10.08 -12.10
N ILE A 85 4.30 9.87 -10.81
CA ILE A 85 4.25 10.95 -9.81
C ILE A 85 5.19 12.09 -10.20
N LYS A 86 6.41 11.76 -10.64
CA LYS A 86 7.37 12.76 -11.11
C LYS A 86 6.85 13.51 -12.35
N GLN A 87 6.33 12.81 -13.35
CA GLN A 87 5.75 13.41 -14.55
C GLN A 87 4.60 14.36 -14.20
N TRP A 88 3.66 13.92 -13.37
CA TRP A 88 2.54 14.76 -12.95
C TRP A 88 3.02 15.97 -12.13
N ASN A 89 4.07 15.81 -11.32
CA ASN A 89 4.69 16.91 -10.60
C ASN A 89 5.38 17.92 -11.51
N GLU A 90 6.04 17.47 -12.59
CA GLU A 90 6.57 18.34 -13.64
C GLU A 90 5.43 19.12 -14.35
N ALA A 91 4.23 18.52 -14.45
CA ALA A 91 3.01 19.17 -14.94
C ALA A 91 2.27 20.01 -13.87
N GLY A 92 2.82 20.16 -12.67
CA GLY A 92 2.30 21.02 -11.59
C GLY A 92 1.34 20.35 -10.60
N ALA A 93 1.36 19.02 -10.46
CA ALA A 93 0.47 18.29 -9.55
C ALA A 93 0.79 18.52 -8.06
N GLN A 94 2.05 18.76 -7.70
CA GLN A 94 2.50 18.88 -6.29
C GLN A 94 2.05 17.69 -5.40
N ILE A 95 2.08 16.46 -5.94
CA ILE A 95 1.94 15.20 -5.19
C ILE A 95 3.18 15.01 -4.31
N GLU A 96 2.97 14.93 -3.01
CA GLU A 96 4.01 14.84 -2.00
C GLU A 96 4.38 13.40 -1.64
N GLY A 97 3.50 12.45 -1.93
CA GLY A 97 3.67 11.08 -1.49
C GLY A 97 3.07 9.99 -2.38
N ILE A 98 3.45 8.76 -2.07
CA ILE A 98 2.87 7.54 -2.61
C ILE A 98 2.23 6.72 -1.48
N ASP A 99 1.05 6.19 -1.75
CA ASP A 99 0.30 5.30 -0.87
C ASP A 99 0.32 3.88 -1.43
N VAL A 100 1.11 3.02 -0.80
CA VAL A 100 1.30 1.63 -1.22
C VAL A 100 0.28 0.76 -0.51
N LYS A 101 -0.65 0.16 -1.27
CA LYS A 101 -1.54 -0.88 -0.75
C LYS A 101 -0.75 -2.17 -0.56
N LEU A 102 -0.53 -2.56 0.69
CA LEU A 102 0.46 -3.56 1.03
C LEU A 102 -0.14 -4.94 1.36
N ASP A 103 -0.32 -5.73 0.31
CA ASP A 103 -0.66 -7.14 0.41
C ASP A 103 0.60 -8.01 0.50
N VAL A 104 0.72 -8.82 1.57
CA VAL A 104 1.89 -9.68 1.82
C VAL A 104 1.45 -11.14 1.92
N PRO A 105 1.70 -11.98 0.89
CA PRO A 105 1.39 -13.40 0.96
C PRO A 105 2.30 -14.12 1.96
N TYR A 106 1.69 -14.77 2.95
CA TYR A 106 2.38 -15.63 3.90
C TYR A 106 2.09 -17.10 3.62
N ASN A 107 3.16 -17.86 3.42
CA ASN A 107 3.21 -19.29 3.69
C ASN A 107 4.54 -19.59 4.40
N SER A 108 4.64 -20.72 5.10
CA SER A 108 5.82 -21.05 5.90
C SER A 108 7.13 -21.09 5.09
N SER A 109 7.05 -21.39 3.79
CA SER A 109 8.20 -21.41 2.87
C SER A 109 8.55 -20.05 2.26
N SER A 110 7.63 -19.07 2.23
CA SER A 110 7.82 -17.78 1.55
C SER A 110 8.32 -16.66 2.47
N VAL A 111 8.48 -16.91 3.77
CA VAL A 111 8.83 -15.86 4.75
C VAL A 111 10.11 -15.09 4.38
N ALA A 112 11.15 -15.80 3.90
CA ALA A 112 12.41 -15.16 3.52
C ALA A 112 12.25 -14.28 2.27
N GLU A 113 11.48 -14.76 1.28
CA GLU A 113 11.17 -14.02 0.06
C GLU A 113 10.30 -12.79 0.36
N ALA A 114 9.27 -12.94 1.20
CA ALA A 114 8.43 -11.83 1.64
C ALA A 114 9.28 -10.72 2.28
N LYS A 115 10.22 -11.06 3.17
CA LYS A 115 11.13 -10.08 3.78
C LYS A 115 12.04 -9.40 2.75
N ALA A 116 12.59 -10.16 1.79
CA ALA A 116 13.41 -9.59 0.74
C ALA A 116 12.62 -8.62 -0.16
N ASN A 117 11.37 -8.97 -0.50
CA ASN A 117 10.47 -8.09 -1.26
C ASN A 117 10.12 -6.82 -0.48
N ILE A 118 9.86 -6.93 0.83
CA ILE A 118 9.65 -5.78 1.72
C ILE A 118 10.89 -4.87 1.74
N ASP A 119 12.08 -5.44 1.89
CA ASP A 119 13.33 -4.67 1.95
C ASP A 119 13.59 -3.93 0.62
N ASN A 120 13.38 -4.61 -0.51
CA ASN A 120 13.52 -4.01 -1.84
C ASN A 120 12.50 -2.89 -2.06
N LEU A 121 11.22 -3.13 -1.76
CA LEU A 121 10.16 -2.12 -1.85
C LEU A 121 10.52 -0.88 -1.01
N LEU A 122 10.87 -1.07 0.27
CA LEU A 122 11.21 0.04 1.16
C LEU A 122 12.47 0.80 0.69
N ALA A 123 13.47 0.12 0.13
CA ALA A 123 14.66 0.76 -0.43
C ALA A 123 14.32 1.64 -1.64
N THR A 124 13.50 1.15 -2.57
CA THR A 124 13.03 1.92 -3.73
C THR A 124 12.19 3.11 -3.31
N LEU A 125 11.25 2.92 -2.38
CA LEU A 125 10.42 4.00 -1.83
C LEU A 125 11.27 5.06 -1.12
N LYS A 126 12.28 4.66 -0.34
CA LYS A 126 13.23 5.60 0.29
C LYS A 126 13.98 6.44 -0.75
N ALA A 127 14.43 5.82 -1.84
CA ALA A 127 15.18 6.50 -2.89
C ALA A 127 14.34 7.56 -3.62
N SER A 128 13.02 7.42 -3.65
CA SER A 128 12.11 8.39 -4.28
C SER A 128 12.09 9.76 -3.57
N GLY A 129 12.39 9.81 -2.26
CA GLY A 129 12.26 11.01 -1.44
C GLY A 129 10.81 11.45 -1.14
N LEU A 130 9.82 10.73 -1.66
CA LEU A 130 8.40 10.94 -1.41
C LEU A 130 8.03 10.60 0.04
N GLU A 131 6.92 11.17 0.52
CA GLU A 131 6.25 10.63 1.70
C GLU A 131 5.57 9.31 1.38
N ILE A 132 5.64 8.36 2.31
CA ILE A 132 5.19 6.99 2.10
C ILE A 132 4.07 6.67 3.07
N ARG A 133 2.95 6.19 2.52
CA ARG A 133 1.93 5.47 3.30
C ARG A 133 1.97 4.00 2.93
N LEU A 134 1.84 3.15 3.94
CA LEU A 134 1.59 1.71 3.74
C LEU A 134 0.14 1.46 4.14
N SER A 135 -0.77 1.51 3.17
CA SER A 135 -2.20 1.35 3.40
C SER A 135 -2.67 -0.06 3.13
N ASP A 136 -3.91 -0.32 3.54
CA ASP A 136 -4.65 -1.55 3.24
C ASP A 136 -3.84 -2.81 3.57
N MET A 137 -2.98 -2.72 4.59
CA MET A 137 -1.96 -3.73 4.82
C MET A 137 -2.62 -5.03 5.26
N ASN A 138 -2.26 -6.13 4.60
CA ASN A 138 -2.75 -7.46 4.90
C ASN A 138 -1.64 -8.50 4.72
N VAL A 139 -1.11 -9.01 5.83
CA VAL A 139 -0.28 -10.21 5.81
C VAL A 139 -1.22 -11.41 5.83
N TYR A 140 -1.55 -11.97 4.67
CA TYR A 140 -2.60 -12.98 4.52
C TYR A 140 -2.03 -14.38 4.34
N LEU A 141 -2.80 -15.38 4.77
CA LEU A 141 -2.47 -16.78 4.49
C LEU A 141 -2.57 -17.02 2.98
N ALA A 142 -1.52 -17.56 2.39
CA ALA A 142 -1.45 -17.88 0.98
C ALA A 142 -1.10 -19.36 0.77
N ASP A 143 -1.45 -19.88 -0.39
CA ASP A 143 -0.94 -21.18 -0.84
C ASP A 143 0.53 -21.08 -1.31
N ALA A 144 1.08 -22.21 -1.76
CA ALA A 144 2.46 -22.29 -2.23
C ALA A 144 2.75 -21.41 -3.46
N ASN A 145 1.71 -20.99 -4.19
CA ASN A 145 1.82 -20.11 -5.36
C ASN A 145 1.58 -18.63 -5.00
N GLY A 146 1.38 -18.31 -3.71
CA GLY A 146 1.07 -16.95 -3.27
C GLY A 146 -0.40 -16.55 -3.43
N THR A 147 -1.27 -17.48 -3.81
CA THR A 147 -2.72 -17.22 -3.94
C THR A 147 -3.34 -17.15 -2.57
N VAL A 148 -4.19 -16.14 -2.34
CA VAL A 148 -4.88 -15.96 -1.06
C VAL A 148 -5.68 -17.21 -0.67
N ALA A 149 -5.52 -17.63 0.58
CA ALA A 149 -6.21 -18.75 1.18
C ALA A 149 -7.15 -18.28 2.29
N ASP A 150 -8.17 -19.10 2.55
CA ASP A 150 -9.11 -18.87 3.65
C ASP A 150 -8.40 -18.92 5.01
N GLN A 151 -8.59 -17.88 5.82
CA GLN A 151 -8.03 -17.77 7.18
C GLN A 151 -8.51 -18.89 8.11
N SER A 152 -9.61 -19.58 7.79
CA SER A 152 -10.05 -20.78 8.50
C SER A 152 -9.05 -21.94 8.43
N LYS A 153 -8.08 -21.87 7.50
CA LYS A 153 -7.02 -22.88 7.34
C LYS A 153 -5.74 -22.54 8.12
N ALA A 154 -5.62 -21.32 8.64
CA ALA A 154 -4.44 -20.88 9.37
C ALA A 154 -4.34 -21.59 10.72
N THR A 155 -3.18 -22.16 11.01
CA THR A 155 -2.85 -22.69 12.34
C THR A 155 -2.45 -21.56 13.29
N PHE A 156 -2.34 -21.85 14.58
CA PHE A 156 -1.84 -20.86 15.54
C PHE A 156 -0.40 -20.42 15.23
N GLU A 157 0.46 -21.33 14.76
CA GLU A 157 1.84 -21.00 14.35
C GLU A 157 1.86 -20.12 13.10
N ASP A 158 0.90 -20.30 12.18
CA ASP A 158 0.74 -19.37 11.04
C ASP A 158 0.42 -17.96 11.50
N TYR A 159 -0.48 -17.80 12.49
CA TYR A 159 -0.76 -16.48 13.06
C TYR A 159 0.45 -15.87 13.75
N LYS A 160 1.30 -16.67 14.41
CA LYS A 160 2.56 -16.16 14.99
C LYS A 160 3.51 -15.68 13.91
N ALA A 161 3.70 -16.45 12.84
CA ALA A 161 4.58 -16.07 11.75
C ALA A 161 4.06 -14.84 10.98
N MET A 162 2.75 -14.73 10.75
CA MET A 162 2.13 -13.52 10.20
C MET A 162 2.32 -12.32 11.13
N ALA A 163 2.22 -12.51 12.45
CA ALA A 163 2.50 -11.46 13.44
C ALA A 163 3.97 -11.01 13.41
N GLU A 164 4.91 -11.94 13.27
CA GLU A 164 6.34 -11.63 13.11
C GLU A 164 6.63 -10.87 11.82
N LEU A 165 5.91 -11.17 10.73
CA LEU A 165 5.97 -10.39 9.49
C LEU A 165 5.41 -8.98 9.67
N TYR A 166 4.26 -8.79 10.33
CA TYR A 166 3.76 -7.46 10.68
C TYR A 166 4.79 -6.68 11.49
N ALA A 167 5.38 -7.30 12.52
CA ALA A 167 6.39 -6.65 13.34
C ALA A 167 7.62 -6.25 12.53
N TYR A 168 8.08 -7.15 11.64
CA TYR A 168 9.19 -6.90 10.72
C TYR A 168 8.92 -5.70 9.81
N ILE A 169 7.78 -5.69 9.10
CA ILE A 169 7.38 -4.63 8.17
C ILE A 169 7.36 -3.29 8.89
N LEU A 170 6.64 -3.20 10.02
CA LEU A 170 6.44 -1.94 10.74
C LEU A 170 7.74 -1.43 11.37
N ASN A 171 8.58 -2.31 11.89
CA ASN A 171 9.90 -1.94 12.40
C ASN A 171 10.81 -1.43 11.26
N LYS A 172 10.88 -2.18 10.15
CA LYS A 172 11.72 -1.82 9.00
C LYS A 172 11.26 -0.55 8.30
N ALA A 173 9.97 -0.37 8.10
CA ALA A 173 9.42 0.85 7.52
C ALA A 173 9.84 2.08 8.32
N GLN A 174 9.75 2.02 9.66
CA GLN A 174 10.19 3.11 10.52
C GLN A 174 11.71 3.37 10.44
N ASP A 175 12.53 2.31 10.39
CA ASP A 175 13.99 2.44 10.31
C ASP A 175 14.46 2.98 8.95
N VAL A 176 13.86 2.49 7.86
CA VAL A 176 14.28 2.80 6.50
C VAL A 176 13.76 4.17 6.08
N LEU A 177 12.48 4.45 6.33
CA LEU A 177 11.79 5.64 5.84
C LEU A 177 11.86 6.82 6.84
N GLY A 178 11.99 6.56 8.14
CA GLY A 178 12.11 7.61 9.15
C GLY A 178 10.94 8.59 9.10
N ASP A 179 11.24 9.88 8.94
CA ASP A 179 10.26 10.97 8.82
C ASP A 179 9.43 10.91 7.53
N LYS A 180 9.85 10.12 6.53
CA LYS A 180 9.08 9.86 5.31
C LYS A 180 7.96 8.85 5.51
N LEU A 181 7.93 8.07 6.59
CA LEU A 181 6.78 7.22 6.88
C LEU A 181 5.62 8.08 7.40
N TYR A 182 4.70 8.43 6.52
CA TYR A 182 3.56 9.29 6.83
C TYR A 182 2.48 8.55 7.63
N GLY A 183 2.27 7.27 7.35
CA GLY A 183 1.24 6.50 8.05
C GLY A 183 1.13 5.05 7.59
N VAL A 184 0.44 4.28 8.41
CA VAL A 184 0.10 2.87 8.13
C VAL A 184 -1.39 2.65 8.36
N SER A 185 -2.03 1.83 7.53
CA SER A 185 -3.39 1.33 7.76
C SER A 185 -3.49 -0.14 7.40
N PHE A 186 -4.49 -0.81 7.97
CA PHE A 186 -4.71 -2.26 7.81
C PHE A 186 -6.02 -2.49 7.07
N SER A 187 -6.06 -3.52 6.22
CA SER A 187 -7.23 -3.80 5.38
C SER A 187 -8.49 -4.10 6.17
N THR A 188 -8.32 -4.71 7.35
CA THR A 188 -9.42 -4.96 8.26
C THR A 188 -8.96 -4.98 9.71
N ILE A 189 -9.85 -4.53 10.60
CA ILE A 189 -9.67 -4.62 12.05
C ILE A 189 -10.03 -6.03 12.53
N ASN A 190 -11.14 -6.60 12.02
CA ASN A 190 -11.59 -7.94 12.39
C ASN A 190 -11.23 -8.96 11.32
N GLN A 191 -10.91 -10.17 11.75
CA GLN A 191 -10.72 -11.30 10.86
C GLN A 191 -11.95 -11.50 9.97
N GLY A 192 -11.70 -11.63 8.67
CA GLY A 192 -12.65 -12.09 7.68
C GLY A 192 -12.16 -13.38 7.01
N THR A 193 -12.73 -13.71 5.86
CA THR A 193 -12.34 -14.91 5.09
C THR A 193 -10.88 -14.83 4.62
N THR A 194 -10.44 -13.67 4.12
CA THR A 194 -9.08 -13.49 3.56
C THR A 194 -8.29 -12.43 4.31
N GLY A 195 -8.96 -11.40 4.83
CA GLY A 195 -8.35 -10.39 5.70
C GLY A 195 -8.02 -10.98 7.07
N VAL A 196 -6.72 -10.98 7.42
CA VAL A 196 -6.25 -11.63 8.65
C VAL A 196 -6.79 -10.97 9.92
N GLY A 197 -6.94 -9.63 9.87
CA GLY A 197 -7.38 -8.81 11.00
C GLY A 197 -6.42 -8.79 12.18
N LEU A 198 -6.74 -7.95 13.16
CA LEU A 198 -6.04 -7.86 14.44
C LEU A 198 -6.92 -8.38 15.60
N TRP A 199 -8.23 -8.46 15.38
CA TRP A 199 -9.20 -9.03 16.31
C TRP A 199 -10.04 -10.12 15.66
N ASN A 200 -10.58 -11.02 16.48
CA ASN A 200 -11.63 -11.95 16.09
C ASN A 200 -12.65 -12.04 17.24
N HIS A 201 -13.90 -11.66 16.98
CA HIS A 201 -14.96 -11.57 17.99
C HIS A 201 -14.50 -10.84 19.28
N PHE A 202 -13.90 -9.65 19.12
CA PHE A 202 -13.34 -8.81 20.20
C PHE A 202 -12.13 -9.39 20.95
N ASN A 203 -11.64 -10.60 20.59
CA ASN A 203 -10.40 -11.15 21.11
C ASN A 203 -9.23 -10.71 20.24
N ARG A 204 -8.10 -10.33 20.85
CA ARG A 204 -6.87 -10.02 20.12
C ARG A 204 -6.33 -11.28 19.47
N LEU A 205 -5.95 -11.18 18.20
CA LEU A 205 -5.20 -12.21 17.50
C LEU A 205 -3.69 -12.04 17.75
N PRO A 206 -2.85 -13.06 17.49
CA PRO A 206 -1.40 -12.89 17.49
C PRO A 206 -0.92 -11.73 16.60
N THR A 207 -1.59 -11.46 15.49
CA THR A 207 -1.29 -10.33 14.59
C THR A 207 -1.41 -8.96 15.27
N TYR A 208 -2.31 -8.79 16.25
CA TYR A 208 -2.32 -7.59 17.10
C TYR A 208 -1.00 -7.43 17.87
N VAL A 209 -0.47 -8.52 18.42
CA VAL A 209 0.82 -8.52 19.14
C VAL A 209 1.94 -8.15 18.18
N GLY A 210 1.92 -8.69 16.96
CA GLY A 210 2.86 -8.32 15.89
C GLY A 210 2.85 -6.83 15.57
N VAL A 211 1.65 -6.26 15.34
CA VAL A 211 1.51 -4.83 15.06
C VAL A 211 2.02 -3.95 16.20
N VAL A 212 1.60 -4.24 17.44
CA VAL A 212 2.01 -3.44 18.61
C VAL A 212 3.53 -3.47 18.79
N ASN A 213 4.13 -4.67 18.74
CA ASN A 213 5.58 -4.82 18.91
C ASN A 213 6.36 -4.21 17.74
N GLY A 214 5.86 -4.32 16.51
CA GLY A 214 6.46 -3.65 15.34
C GLY A 214 6.50 -2.13 15.49
N LEU A 215 5.39 -1.52 15.91
CA LEU A 215 5.30 -0.09 16.17
C LEU A 215 6.20 0.34 17.34
N GLN A 216 6.26 -0.45 18.40
CA GLN A 216 7.07 -0.16 19.59
C GLN A 216 8.56 -0.51 19.42
N LYS A 217 8.93 -1.21 18.34
CA LYS A 217 10.26 -1.78 18.10
C LYS A 217 10.70 -2.70 19.25
N THR A 218 9.78 -3.54 19.71
CA THR A 218 10.02 -4.53 20.78
C THR A 218 9.96 -5.95 20.27
N GLU A 219 10.56 -6.88 21.01
CA GLU A 219 10.54 -8.30 20.69
C GLU A 219 9.17 -8.92 21.03
N ILE A 220 8.66 -9.78 20.14
CA ILE A 220 7.46 -10.58 20.42
C ILE A 220 7.81 -11.71 21.39
N LYS A 221 6.99 -11.90 22.42
CA LYS A 221 7.08 -13.02 23.36
C LYS A 221 5.78 -13.82 23.31
N TRP A 222 5.88 -15.11 23.02
CA TRP A 222 4.75 -16.04 22.88
C TRP A 222 4.43 -16.77 24.18
#